data_AF-A0A2P4S733-F1
#
_entry.id   AF-A0A2P4S733-F1
#
_cell.length_a   1.000
_cell.length_b   1.000
_cell.length_c   1.000
_cell.angle_alpha   90.00
_cell.angle_beta   90.00
_cell.angle_gamma   90.00
#
_symmetry.space_group_name_H-M   'P 1'
#
loop_
_entity.id
_entity.type
_entity.pdbx_description
1 polymer ?
#
loop_
_entity_poly.entity_id
_entity_poly.type
_entity_poly.pdbx_seq_one_letter_code
_entity_poly.pdbx_strand_id
1 'polypeptide(L)'
;SGKGLSVQIFWYHIIGVVVYIWASLHQHRCLVILANLRKSKSGEVLSLHHRIPFGDWFERVSCPHYFAELLIYISMAITFGCHNVTWWFVVMYVFFNQALAAVLCHEFYQEKFTSYPKHRKAFIPFMF
;
A
#
# COMPACT_ATOMS: atom_id res chain seq x y z
N SER A 1 -29.15 32.83 -5.89
CA SER A 1 -28.70 32.70 -4.49
C SER A 1 -27.44 31.84 -4.47
N GLY A 2 -26.29 32.46 -4.73
CA GLY A 2 -25.00 31.78 -4.75
C GLY A 2 -24.53 31.60 -3.31
N LYS A 3 -24.91 30.48 -2.69
CA LYS A 3 -24.30 30.10 -1.41
C LYS A 3 -22.85 29.75 -1.73
N GLY A 4 -21.95 30.69 -1.42
CA GLY A 4 -20.51 30.41 -1.39
C GLY A 4 -20.32 29.15 -0.57
N LEU A 5 -19.80 28.10 -1.23
CA LEU A 5 -19.44 26.85 -0.58
C LEU A 5 -18.22 27.16 0.30
N SER A 6 -18.43 27.78 1.45
CA SER A 6 -17.38 27.93 2.46
C SER A 6 -17.04 26.53 2.93
N VAL A 7 -15.98 25.96 2.37
CA VAL A 7 -15.40 24.70 2.82
C VAL A 7 -14.94 24.93 4.26
N GLN A 8 -15.74 24.47 5.23
CA GLN A 8 -15.36 24.47 6.62
C GLN A 8 -14.28 23.40 6.79
N ILE A 9 -13.03 23.82 6.94
CA ILE A 9 -11.90 22.92 7.20
C ILE A 9 -11.98 22.48 8.67
N PHE A 10 -12.35 21.23 8.87
CA PHE A 10 -12.30 20.60 10.19
C PHE A 10 -10.97 19.89 10.43
N TRP A 11 -10.62 19.67 11.70
CA TRP A 11 -9.39 18.98 12.11
C TRP A 11 -9.19 17.61 11.45
N TYR A 12 -10.27 16.86 11.19
CA TYR A 12 -10.21 15.56 10.52
C TYR A 12 -9.80 15.67 9.05
N HIS A 13 -10.06 16.78 8.36
CA HIS A 13 -9.55 17.00 7.00
C HIS A 13 -8.03 17.13 6.99
N ILE A 14 -7.45 17.82 7.99
CA ILE A 14 -6.00 17.96 8.13
C ILE A 14 -5.37 16.60 8.39
N ILE A 15 -5.95 15.81 9.31
CA ILE A 15 -5.48 14.45 9.60
C ILE A 15 -5.57 13.56 8.35
N GLY A 16 -6.72 13.59 7.65
CA GLY A 16 -6.92 12.85 6.42
C GLY A 16 -5.86 13.18 5.36
N VAL A 17 -5.59 14.47 5.13
CA VAL A 17 -4.56 14.92 4.18
C VAL A 17 -3.15 14.50 4.61
N VAL A 18 -2.81 14.61 5.90
CA VAL A 18 -1.49 14.21 6.40
C VAL A 18 -1.28 12.70 6.23
N VAL A 19 -2.28 11.88 6.59
CA VAL A 19 -2.22 10.42 6.40
C VAL A 19 -2.14 10.07 4.92
N TYR A 20 -2.91 10.76 4.07
CA TYR A 20 -2.89 10.57 2.61
C TYR A 20 -1.50 10.82 2.02
N ILE A 21 -0.87 11.94 2.35
CA ILE A 21 0.46 12.30 1.85
C ILE A 21 1.49 11.27 2.33
N TRP A 22 1.47 10.95 3.62
CA TRP A 22 2.41 9.99 4.19
C TRP A 22 2.26 8.59 3.55
N ALA A 23 1.03 8.10 3.42
CA ALA A 23 0.76 6.80 2.80
C ALA A 23 1.12 6.77 1.32
N SER A 24 0.85 7.86 0.58
CA SER A 24 1.23 8.01 -0.83
C SER A 24 2.74 8.01 -1.02
N LEU A 25 3.47 8.71 -0.17
CA LEU A 25 4.94 8.70 -0.18
C LEU A 25 5.48 7.30 0.11
N HIS A 26 4.90 6.59 1.07
CA HIS A 26 5.31 5.23 1.41
C HIS A 26 5.01 4.24 0.27
N GLN A 27 3.82 4.31 -0.33
CA GLN A 27 3.46 3.52 -1.50
C GLN A 27 4.43 3.79 -2.66
N HIS A 28 4.73 5.07 -2.93
CA HIS A 28 5.65 5.45 -3.98
C HIS A 28 7.06 4.88 -3.74
N ARG A 29 7.59 5.01 -2.52
CA ARG A 29 8.88 4.41 -2.15
C ARG A 29 8.90 2.90 -2.38
N CYS A 30 7.84 2.21 -1.97
CA CYS A 30 7.74 0.77 -2.16
C CYS A 30 7.71 0.38 -3.65
N LEU A 31 6.97 1.13 -4.47
CA LEU A 31 6.91 0.93 -5.92
C LEU A 31 8.25 1.23 -6.59
N VAL A 32 8.97 2.26 -6.14
CA VAL A 32 10.32 2.58 -6.63
C VAL A 32 11.29 1.45 -6.31
N ILE A 33 11.24 0.86 -5.11
CA ILE A 33 12.03 -0.33 -4.76
C ILE A 33 11.71 -1.48 -5.72
N LEU A 34 10.43 -1.78 -5.95
CA LEU A 34 10.00 -2.84 -6.89
C LEU A 34 10.44 -2.55 -8.34
N ALA A 35 10.35 -1.30 -8.78
CA ALA A 35 10.78 -0.88 -10.11
C ALA A 35 12.30 -1.02 -10.27
N ASN A 36 13.07 -0.66 -9.24
CA ASN A 36 14.52 -0.81 -9.23
C ASN A 36 14.95 -2.28 -9.22
N LEU A 37 14.17 -3.20 -8.64
CA LEU A 37 14.45 -4.64 -8.73
C LEU A 37 14.32 -5.20 -10.15
N ARG A 38 13.57 -4.52 -11.03
CA ARG A 38 13.44 -4.86 -12.45
C ARG A 38 14.50 -4.20 -13.32
N LYS A 39 15.33 -3.29 -12.77
CA LYS A 39 16.40 -2.58 -13.47
C LYS A 39 17.76 -3.09 -12.99
N SER A 40 18.64 -3.52 -13.90
CA SER A 40 20.04 -3.77 -13.54
C SER A 40 20.78 -2.46 -13.23
N LYS A 41 21.87 -2.52 -12.46
CA LYS A 41 22.78 -1.38 -12.22
C LYS A 41 23.38 -0.79 -13.52
N SER A 42 23.31 -1.51 -14.65
CA SER A 42 23.73 -1.04 -15.98
C SER A 42 22.59 -0.48 -16.85
N GLY A 43 21.35 -0.40 -16.36
CA GLY A 43 20.20 0.05 -17.16
C GLY A 43 19.59 -1.03 -18.07
N GLU A 44 20.15 -2.24 -18.11
CA GLU A 44 19.57 -3.35 -18.85
C GLU A 44 18.44 -4.03 -18.08
N VAL A 45 17.36 -4.36 -18.80
CA VAL A 45 16.21 -5.10 -18.27
C VAL A 45 16.61 -6.57 -18.15
N LEU A 46 17.15 -6.96 -16.99
CA LEU A 46 17.35 -8.37 -16.67
C LEU A 46 15.98 -9.03 -16.50
N SER A 47 15.52 -9.65 -17.58
CA SER A 47 14.28 -10.41 -17.63
C SER A 47 14.37 -11.65 -16.70
N LEU A 48 13.25 -11.95 -16.04
CA LEU A 48 12.91 -13.21 -15.35
C LEU A 48 13.48 -13.54 -13.96
N HIS A 49 14.60 -12.99 -13.51
CA HIS A 49 15.02 -13.21 -12.11
C HIS A 49 14.22 -12.27 -11.18
N HIS A 50 13.02 -12.70 -10.75
CA HIS A 50 12.36 -12.06 -9.61
C HIS A 50 13.38 -12.03 -8.46
N ARG A 51 13.61 -10.85 -7.88
CA ARG A 51 14.48 -10.71 -6.72
C ARG A 51 13.62 -10.37 -5.53
N ILE A 52 13.97 -10.92 -4.38
CA ILE A 52 13.28 -10.63 -3.13
C ILE A 52 13.50 -9.14 -2.82
N PRO A 53 12.44 -8.32 -2.66
CA PRO A 53 12.60 -6.93 -2.27
C PRO A 53 13.19 -6.83 -0.86
N PHE A 54 14.16 -5.95 -0.69
CA PHE A 54 14.77 -5.59 0.59
C PHE A 54 14.78 -4.07 0.75
N GLY A 55 14.58 -3.60 1.97
CA GLY A 55 14.50 -2.18 2.32
C GLY A 55 13.10 -1.72 2.73
N ASP A 56 13.04 -0.77 3.66
CA ASP A 56 11.82 -0.22 4.25
C ASP A 56 10.92 -1.33 4.85
N TRP A 57 9.60 -1.25 4.68
CA TRP A 57 8.66 -2.23 5.23
C TRP A 57 8.70 -3.60 4.56
N PHE A 58 9.48 -3.78 3.48
CA PHE A 58 9.66 -5.10 2.85
C PHE A 58 10.38 -6.10 3.76
N GLU A 59 11.08 -5.65 4.80
CA GLU A 59 11.69 -6.54 5.79
C GLU A 59 10.66 -7.24 6.66
N ARG A 60 9.49 -6.62 6.87
CA ARG A 60 8.42 -7.15 7.73
C ARG A 60 7.28 -7.77 6.93
N VAL A 61 6.95 -7.17 5.79
CA VAL A 61 5.79 -7.52 4.97
C VAL A 61 6.23 -7.74 3.52
N SER A 62 5.61 -8.69 2.84
CA SER A 62 5.95 -9.04 1.46
C SER A 62 5.46 -7.97 0.48
N CYS A 63 4.29 -7.39 0.77
CA CYS A 63 3.64 -6.37 -0.06
C CYS A 63 3.24 -5.12 0.75
N PRO A 64 4.19 -4.32 1.27
CA PRO A 64 3.90 -3.12 2.06
C PRO A 64 3.18 -2.01 1.27
N HIS A 65 3.34 -1.97 -0.07
CA HIS A 65 2.65 -1.03 -0.94
C HIS A 65 1.13 -1.22 -0.93
N TYR A 66 0.63 -2.45 -0.79
CA TYR A 66 -0.79 -2.73 -0.69
C TYR A 66 -1.40 -2.24 0.62
N PHE A 67 -0.64 -2.32 1.71
CA PHE A 67 -1.04 -1.74 2.98
C PHE A 67 -1.03 -0.20 2.94
N ALA A 68 -0.05 0.40 2.25
CA ALA A 68 -0.03 1.84 2.00
C ALA A 68 -1.24 2.30 1.18
N GLU A 69 -1.62 1.53 0.16
CA GLU A 69 -2.82 1.81 -0.65
C GLU A 69 -4.09 1.76 0.21
N LEU A 70 -4.24 0.76 1.08
CA LEU A 70 -5.34 0.71 2.03
C LEU A 70 -5.42 1.97 2.91
N LEU A 71 -4.27 2.45 3.41
CA LEU A 71 -4.19 3.67 4.22
C LEU A 71 -4.59 4.92 3.43
N ILE A 72 -4.30 4.99 2.14
CA ILE A 72 -4.78 6.05 1.25
C ILE A 72 -6.31 6.05 1.19
N TYR A 73 -6.96 4.90 1.00
CA TYR A 73 -8.42 4.81 0.99
C TYR A 73 -9.06 5.16 2.35
N ILE A 74 -8.43 4.74 3.45
CA ILE A 74 -8.85 5.12 4.81
C ILE A 74 -8.71 6.64 5.02
N SER A 75 -7.63 7.25 4.55
CA SER A 75 -7.40 8.69 4.68
C SER A 75 -8.46 9.53 3.95
N MET A 76 -8.91 9.05 2.78
CA MET A 76 -10.04 9.64 2.06
C MET A 76 -11.35 9.46 2.83
N ALA A 77 -11.55 8.30 3.49
CA ALA A 77 -12.72 8.06 4.34
C ALA A 77 -12.79 9.07 5.49
N ILE A 78 -11.65 9.31 6.14
CA ILE A 78 -11.50 10.30 7.22
C ILE A 78 -11.78 11.71 6.68
N THR A 79 -11.28 12.04 5.49
CA THR A 79 -11.49 13.34 4.85
C THR A 79 -12.97 13.58 4.54
N PHE A 80 -13.73 12.54 4.18
CA PHE A 80 -15.19 12.60 4.03
C PHE A 80 -15.97 12.58 5.37
N GLY A 81 -15.25 12.66 6.49
CA GLY A 81 -15.82 12.68 7.83
C GLY A 81 -16.35 11.32 8.31
N CYS A 82 -15.96 10.20 7.70
CA CYS A 82 -16.37 8.84 8.08
C CYS A 82 -17.87 8.51 7.98
N HIS A 83 -18.74 9.46 7.62
CA HIS A 83 -20.19 9.24 7.54
C HIS A 83 -20.64 8.62 6.20
N ASN A 84 -19.76 8.58 5.20
CA ASN A 84 -20.07 8.04 3.89
C ASN A 84 -19.93 6.51 3.87
N VAL A 85 -21.06 5.82 4.03
CA VAL A 85 -21.14 4.34 4.00
C VAL A 85 -20.66 3.77 2.66
N THR A 86 -20.97 4.42 1.53
CA THR A 86 -20.49 4.00 0.20
C THR A 86 -18.97 3.97 0.14
N TRP A 87 -18.30 4.94 0.77
CA TRP A 87 -16.85 4.96 0.81
C TRP A 87 -16.26 3.83 1.66
N TRP A 88 -16.91 3.47 2.76
CA TRP A 88 -16.50 2.31 3.56
C TRP A 88 -16.62 0.99 2.78
N PHE A 89 -17.60 0.84 1.90
CA PHE A 89 -17.66 -0.29 0.98
C PHE A 89 -16.45 -0.32 0.03
N VAL A 90 -16.00 0.83 -0.46
CA VAL A 90 -14.78 0.92 -1.29
C VAL A 90 -13.54 0.53 -0.47
N VAL A 91 -13.38 1.05 0.74
CA VAL A 91 -12.26 0.68 1.64
C VAL A 91 -12.24 -0.83 1.89
N MET A 92 -13.39 -1.42 2.17
CA MET A 92 -13.53 -2.86 2.41
C MET A 92 -13.21 -3.67 1.14
N TYR A 93 -13.69 -3.25 -0.02
CA TYR A 93 -13.38 -3.88 -1.29
C TYR A 93 -11.88 -3.86 -1.57
N VAL A 94 -11.23 -2.69 -1.40
CA VAL A 94 -9.79 -2.53 -1.55
C VAL A 94 -9.06 -3.44 -0.57
N PHE A 95 -9.47 -3.46 0.71
CA PHE A 95 -8.88 -4.34 1.71
C PHE A 95 -8.87 -5.80 1.27
N PHE A 96 -10.01 -6.35 0.85
CA PHE A 96 -10.09 -7.76 0.44
C PHE A 96 -9.28 -8.04 -0.82
N ASN A 97 -9.38 -7.17 -1.83
CA ASN A 97 -8.63 -7.33 -3.07
C ASN A 97 -7.11 -7.31 -2.81
N GLN A 98 -6.66 -6.36 -2.00
CA GLN A 98 -5.25 -6.19 -1.66
C GLN A 98 -4.73 -7.29 -0.74
N ALA A 99 -5.53 -7.75 0.22
CA ALA A 99 -5.19 -8.89 1.07
C ALA A 99 -5.03 -10.17 0.24
N LEU A 100 -5.96 -10.45 -0.68
CA LEU A 100 -5.87 -11.62 -1.56
C LEU A 100 -4.63 -11.54 -2.46
N ALA A 101 -4.40 -10.40 -3.09
CA ALA A 101 -3.22 -10.18 -3.93
C ALA A 101 -1.91 -10.33 -3.13
N ALA A 102 -1.87 -9.87 -1.89
CA ALA A 102 -0.73 -10.01 -0.99
C ALA A 102 -0.44 -11.48 -0.64
N VAL A 103 -1.49 -12.26 -0.33
CA VAL A 103 -1.37 -13.70 -0.03
C VAL A 103 -0.85 -14.47 -1.24
N LEU A 104 -1.46 -14.28 -2.41
CA LEU A 104 -1.01 -14.93 -3.65
C LEU A 104 0.44 -14.57 -3.99
N CYS A 105 0.82 -13.30 -3.79
CA CYS A 105 2.19 -12.86 -4.01
C CYS A 105 3.15 -13.49 -2.99
N HIS A 106 2.74 -13.61 -1.72
CA HIS A 106 3.51 -14.28 -0.68
C HIS A 106 3.73 -15.77 -0.98
N GLU A 107 2.68 -16.50 -1.36
CA GLU A 107 2.76 -17.90 -1.78
C GLU A 107 3.68 -18.06 -2.99
N PHE A 108 3.52 -17.22 -4.01
CA PHE A 108 4.41 -17.21 -5.17
C PHE A 108 5.88 -16.98 -4.79
N TYR A 109 6.17 -16.08 -3.84
CA TYR A 109 7.54 -15.87 -3.35
C TYR A 109 8.06 -17.09 -2.58
N GLN A 110 7.25 -17.75 -1.77
CA GLN A 110 7.64 -18.96 -1.04
C GLN A 110 7.94 -20.14 -1.97
N GLU A 111 7.10 -20.36 -2.99
CA GLU A 111 7.29 -21.43 -3.97
C GLU A 111 8.51 -21.19 -4.86
N LYS A 112 8.71 -19.94 -5.29
CA LYS A 112 9.77 -19.59 -6.25
C LYS A 112 11.14 -19.41 -5.60
N PHE A 113 11.20 -19.03 -4.32
CA PHE A 113 12.46 -18.77 -3.62
C PHE A 113 12.60 -19.62 -2.37
N THR A 114 13.42 -20.67 -2.46
CA THR A 114 13.83 -21.48 -1.30
C THR A 114 14.55 -20.69 -0.21
N SER A 115 15.16 -19.54 -0.57
CA SER A 115 15.80 -18.60 0.37
C SER A 115 14.86 -17.50 0.91
N TYR A 116 13.54 -17.59 0.67
CA TYR A 116 12.60 -16.57 1.14
C TYR A 116 12.54 -16.53 2.68
N PRO A 117 12.59 -15.34 3.32
CA PRO A 117 12.59 -15.26 4.78
C PRO A 117 11.21 -15.66 5.33
N LYS A 118 11.15 -16.83 6.01
CA LYS A 118 9.92 -17.39 6.59
C LYS A 118 9.26 -16.52 7.68
N HIS A 119 9.97 -15.51 8.19
CA HIS A 119 9.45 -14.58 9.20
C HIS A 119 8.63 -13.42 8.59
N ARG A 120 8.70 -13.20 7.27
CA ARG A 120 7.93 -12.14 6.60
C ARG A 120 6.45 -12.49 6.58
N LYS A 121 5.62 -11.48 6.76
CA LYS A 121 4.17 -11.56 6.67
C LYS A 121 3.69 -11.12 5.29
N ALA A 122 2.47 -11.49 4.89
CA ALA A 122 1.94 -11.22 3.56
C ALA A 122 1.50 -9.75 3.42
N PHE A 123 0.74 -9.22 4.38
CA PHE A 123 -0.06 -8.00 4.22
C PHE A 123 -0.06 -7.07 5.45
N ILE A 124 -0.23 -7.59 6.67
CA ILE A 124 -0.31 -6.77 7.89
C ILE A 124 0.81 -7.20 8.83
N PRO A 125 1.71 -6.28 9.25
CA PRO A 125 2.68 -6.61 10.28
C PRO A 125 1.88 -7.04 11.52
N PHE A 126 2.05 -8.29 11.95
CA PHE A 126 1.40 -8.96 13.09
C PHE A 126 0.11 -9.78 12.87
N MET A 127 -0.55 -9.77 11.70
CA MET A 127 -1.76 -10.59 11.49
C MET A 127 -1.65 -11.59 10.34
N PHE A 128 -1.15 -11.15 9.17
CA PHE A 128 -1.05 -11.97 7.96
C PHE A 128 0.18 -11.62 7.17
#